data_AF-A0A3C0DY73-F1
#
_entry.id   AF-A0A3C0DY73-F1
#
_cell.length_a   1.000
_cell.length_b   1.000
_cell.length_c   1.000
_cell.angle_alpha   90.00
_cell.angle_beta   90.00
_cell.angle_gamma   90.00
#
_symmetry.space_group_name_H-M   'P 1'
#
loop_
_entity.id
_entity.type
_entity.pdbx_description
1 polymer ?
#
loop_
_entity_poly.entity_id
_entity_poly.type
_entity_poly.pdbx_seq_one_letter_code
_entity_poly.pdbx_strand_id
1 'polypeptide(L)'
;AGAGVGSDVWTCDHHYVLQGEVFVNPGDTLRIEPGTVVLGAGGEGRIENLMDIPFAFGSINTVSYGTMPGALIVSRGAFLDAQGTATCPIQFSFLGDPLDGSVGLDVRGMWGGLALCGAAQTNTLNLDLSFANAPSFTGGVGSGEDLLEGVVDVTGQQRHVYGGNTDPHGASGILRHLSIRHGSTNLGWNMSGNGQETDLLQLGACGSGTVVEHIELLASADDGLHIFGGLVEVRRVMSAFHAEDAFESDQGWQGVGQHWFGLQDTALAHASNPPGRSFVYDAEGDDFEESNMDPSAEPYCTPAMSNLTMVTNGADYAACYHSLPGGDWTNSIVHGVSDAGIEIQHYLSCDGFNAIMPSQYGILTLRNWRVCGEDEVIPGRYNGNYGAQEELSGWLADSGNVVLEVLQDGDFALEGGVLVEGLDPRPSADQTVTPHYMDLDDRLEVTSYHGAFHPVLEPWFAGWTTLDGMGLFSGEVVLTEGCTYDFACNYDPLALVDDGSCERESCAGCTFQLACNYNPAALLDDGSCTTEGCSGCTWTGAENYDPEATLDDGTCLMGAVEDVCPADLNEDGEVTSVDLLMLLSVYGEPC
;
A
#
# COMPACT_ATOMS: atom_id res chain seq x y z
N ALA A 1 -14.40 30.99 1.75
CA ALA A 1 -15.55 30.06 1.83
C ALA A 1 -16.64 30.43 0.82
N GLY A 2 -17.15 29.45 0.06
CA GLY A 2 -18.36 29.59 -0.77
C GLY A 2 -18.19 29.43 -2.29
N ALA A 3 -17.15 30.01 -2.89
CA ALA A 3 -16.92 29.91 -4.34
C ALA A 3 -15.89 28.82 -4.72
N GLY A 4 -15.15 28.28 -3.74
CA GLY A 4 -13.93 27.50 -3.98
C GLY A 4 -12.83 28.33 -4.66
N VAL A 5 -11.74 27.68 -5.05
CA VAL A 5 -10.61 28.34 -5.75
C VAL A 5 -10.90 28.60 -7.22
N GLY A 6 -11.83 27.85 -7.84
CA GLY A 6 -11.97 27.82 -9.29
C GLY A 6 -10.78 27.11 -9.96
N SER A 7 -10.80 27.02 -11.28
CA SER A 7 -9.61 26.60 -12.03
C SER A 7 -8.55 27.71 -11.98
N ASP A 8 -7.39 27.43 -11.39
CA ASP A 8 -6.37 28.44 -11.09
C ASP A 8 -4.94 27.86 -11.14
N VAL A 9 -3.94 28.76 -11.19
CA VAL A 9 -2.52 28.41 -11.16
C VAL A 9 -1.84 29.18 -10.02
N TRP A 10 -1.25 28.44 -9.09
CA TRP A 10 -0.46 28.98 -7.98
C TRP A 10 1.03 28.90 -8.31
N THR A 11 1.73 30.03 -8.15
CA THR A 11 3.09 30.24 -8.65
C THR A 11 4.06 30.56 -7.51
N CYS A 12 5.34 30.22 -7.66
CA CYS A 12 6.34 30.31 -6.59
C CYS A 12 6.78 31.75 -6.22
N ASP A 13 6.28 32.78 -6.91
CA ASP A 13 6.50 34.18 -6.57
C ASP A 13 5.52 34.72 -5.52
N HIS A 14 4.56 33.88 -5.08
CA HIS A 14 3.60 34.18 -4.03
C HIS A 14 3.63 33.12 -2.93
N HIS A 15 3.26 33.54 -1.71
CA HIS A 15 2.82 32.63 -0.66
C HIS A 15 1.30 32.63 -0.65
N TYR A 16 0.69 31.45 -0.75
CA TYR A 16 -0.75 31.27 -0.69
C TYR A 16 -1.18 30.98 0.73
N VAL A 17 -2.18 31.69 1.25
CA VAL A 17 -2.66 31.49 2.63
C VAL A 17 -4.09 30.98 2.61
N LEU A 18 -4.30 29.77 3.13
CA LEU A 18 -5.60 29.14 3.28
C LEU A 18 -6.27 29.69 4.55
N GLN A 19 -7.40 30.37 4.39
CA GLN A 19 -8.20 30.90 5.49
C GLN A 19 -9.49 30.09 5.62
N GLY A 20 -9.56 29.27 6.66
CA GLY A 20 -10.57 28.22 6.76
C GLY A 20 -10.41 27.15 5.68
N GLU A 21 -11.39 26.27 5.59
CA GLU A 21 -11.41 25.23 4.57
C GLU A 21 -11.61 25.82 3.16
N VAL A 22 -10.63 25.55 2.31
CA VAL A 22 -10.57 26.01 0.92
C VAL A 22 -10.81 24.81 0.01
N PHE A 23 -11.78 24.93 -0.90
CA PHE A 23 -12.20 23.82 -1.76
C PHE A 23 -11.79 24.06 -3.22
N VAL A 24 -11.24 23.05 -3.89
CA VAL A 24 -11.22 22.93 -5.35
C VAL A 24 -12.51 22.22 -5.75
N ASN A 25 -13.43 22.92 -6.45
CA ASN A 25 -14.77 22.38 -6.67
C ASN A 25 -14.78 21.35 -7.82
N PRO A 26 -15.83 20.51 -7.91
CA PRO A 26 -15.97 19.58 -9.03
C PRO A 26 -15.90 20.28 -10.39
N GLY A 27 -15.06 19.75 -11.29
CA GLY A 27 -14.79 20.31 -12.62
C GLY A 27 -13.69 21.37 -12.66
N ASP A 28 -13.17 21.82 -11.50
CA ASP A 28 -12.04 22.74 -11.44
C ASP A 28 -10.69 22.00 -11.42
N THR A 29 -9.66 22.65 -11.94
CA THR A 29 -8.26 22.22 -11.79
C THR A 29 -7.45 23.28 -11.07
N LEU A 30 -6.85 22.93 -9.95
CA LEU A 30 -5.83 23.75 -9.30
C LEU A 30 -4.45 23.24 -9.68
N ARG A 31 -3.64 24.07 -10.33
CA ARG A 31 -2.22 23.78 -10.59
C ARG A 31 -1.34 24.52 -9.61
N ILE A 32 -0.37 23.84 -9.01
CA ILE A 32 0.62 24.42 -8.11
C ILE A 32 2.01 24.18 -8.72
N GLU A 33 2.70 25.27 -9.05
CA GLU A 33 4.02 25.21 -9.68
C GLU A 33 5.12 24.80 -8.68
N PRO A 34 6.23 24.18 -9.14
CA PRO A 34 7.37 23.87 -8.29
C PRO A 34 7.85 25.06 -7.45
N GLY A 35 8.24 24.81 -6.19
CA GLY A 35 8.72 25.84 -5.27
C GLY A 35 7.63 26.71 -4.66
N THR A 36 6.35 26.48 -4.98
CA THR A 36 5.25 27.24 -4.38
C THR A 36 5.07 26.89 -2.91
N VAL A 37 4.76 27.92 -2.11
CA VAL A 37 4.49 27.82 -0.67
C VAL A 37 3.00 28.04 -0.41
N VAL A 38 2.38 27.09 0.28
CA VAL A 38 0.98 27.14 0.71
C VAL A 38 0.92 27.03 2.24
N LEU A 39 0.26 28.00 2.89
CA LEU A 39 0.24 28.14 4.34
C LEU A 39 -1.20 28.10 4.87
N GLY A 40 -1.50 27.22 5.80
CA GLY A 40 -2.79 27.20 6.51
C GLY A 40 -2.83 28.19 7.68
N ALA A 41 -3.85 29.04 7.75
CA ALA A 41 -4.06 29.88 8.93
C ALA A 41 -4.63 29.05 10.09
N GLY A 42 -4.23 29.35 11.32
CA GLY A 42 -4.83 28.72 12.50
C GLY A 42 -6.32 29.06 12.64
N GLY A 43 -7.10 28.16 13.25
CA GLY A 43 -8.51 28.39 13.52
C GLY A 43 -8.75 29.51 14.54
N GLU A 44 -9.88 30.20 14.43
CA GLU A 44 -10.27 31.27 15.34
C GLU A 44 -11.49 30.88 16.18
N GLY A 45 -11.53 31.35 17.43
CA GLY A 45 -12.67 31.13 18.32
C GLY A 45 -12.87 29.66 18.69
N ARG A 46 -11.77 28.93 18.95
CA ARG A 46 -11.80 27.55 19.46
C ARG A 46 -12.61 27.50 20.76
N ILE A 47 -13.61 26.61 20.79
CA ILE A 47 -14.43 26.32 21.96
C ILE A 47 -14.40 24.82 22.18
N GLU A 48 -13.97 24.41 23.37
CA GLU A 48 -14.03 23.02 23.84
C GLU A 48 -15.25 22.86 24.75
N ASN A 49 -16.09 21.87 24.46
CA ASN A 49 -17.27 21.55 25.25
C ASN A 49 -17.21 20.10 25.72
N LEU A 50 -17.40 19.92 27.02
CA LEU A 50 -17.64 18.62 27.60
C LEU A 50 -19.12 18.26 27.39
N MET A 51 -19.38 17.18 26.66
CA MET A 51 -20.70 16.66 26.39
C MET A 51 -20.89 15.31 27.10
N ASP A 52 -21.92 15.22 27.94
CA ASP A 52 -22.31 13.94 28.54
C ASP A 52 -23.03 13.10 27.49
N ILE A 53 -22.49 11.91 27.16
CA ILE A 53 -23.15 10.98 26.25
C ILE A 53 -23.93 9.94 27.07
N PRO A 54 -25.27 9.91 26.97
CA PRO A 54 -26.09 9.01 27.79
C PRO A 54 -25.86 7.52 27.54
N PHE A 55 -25.17 7.14 26.46
CA PHE A 55 -25.02 5.76 25.98
C PHE A 55 -23.57 5.27 25.86
N ALA A 56 -22.58 6.14 26.02
CA ALA A 56 -21.16 5.77 26.08
C ALA A 56 -20.60 6.02 27.48
N PHE A 57 -19.46 5.42 27.81
CA PHE A 57 -18.90 5.29 29.15
C PHE A 57 -18.39 6.60 29.82
N GLY A 58 -19.08 7.75 29.66
CA GLY A 58 -18.71 9.00 30.33
C GLY A 58 -19.11 10.27 29.58
N SER A 59 -18.22 11.26 29.64
CA SER A 59 -18.33 12.54 28.95
C SER A 59 -17.23 12.64 27.89
N ILE A 60 -17.53 13.23 26.73
CA ILE A 60 -16.58 13.47 25.64
C ILE A 60 -16.26 14.96 25.49
N ASN A 61 -15.08 15.26 24.97
CA ASN A 61 -14.74 16.64 24.59
C ASN A 61 -14.98 16.83 23.10
N THR A 62 -15.86 17.76 22.76
CA THR A 62 -16.08 18.25 21.39
C THR A 62 -15.37 19.59 21.23
N VAL A 63 -14.80 19.85 20.07
CA VAL A 63 -14.15 21.11 19.73
C VAL A 63 -14.85 21.74 18.53
N SER A 64 -15.03 23.05 18.59
CA SER A 64 -15.61 23.82 17.49
C SER A 64 -14.83 25.11 17.28
N TYR A 65 -14.89 25.65 16.07
CA TYR A 65 -14.22 26.90 15.73
C TYR A 65 -15.24 27.91 15.19
N GLY A 66 -15.05 29.18 15.54
CA GLY A 66 -15.78 30.28 14.89
C GLY A 66 -15.36 30.43 13.43
N THR A 67 -14.07 30.20 13.15
CA THR A 67 -13.51 30.04 11.81
C THR A 67 -12.60 28.81 11.83
N MET A 68 -12.89 27.82 11.00
CA MET A 68 -12.08 26.61 10.89
C MET A 68 -10.60 26.94 10.59
N PRO A 69 -9.65 26.11 11.00
CA PRO A 69 -8.28 26.19 10.50
C PRO A 69 -8.23 26.08 8.96
N GLY A 70 -7.16 26.62 8.39
CA GLY A 70 -6.90 26.57 6.96
C GLY A 70 -6.64 25.13 6.52
N ALA A 71 -7.36 24.64 5.51
CA ALA A 71 -7.15 23.34 4.89
C ALA A 71 -7.42 23.43 3.39
N LEU A 72 -6.81 22.55 2.58
CA LEU A 72 -7.10 22.45 1.15
C LEU A 72 -7.81 21.12 0.86
N ILE A 73 -9.03 21.21 0.36
CA ILE A 73 -9.87 20.06 0.04
C ILE A 73 -10.13 20.03 -1.47
N VAL A 74 -9.68 18.98 -2.13
CA VAL A 74 -9.94 18.72 -3.55
C VAL A 74 -11.20 17.87 -3.63
N SER A 75 -12.32 18.49 -3.99
CA SER A 75 -13.61 17.82 -4.04
C SER A 75 -13.67 16.74 -5.12
N ARG A 76 -14.56 15.77 -4.95
CA ARG A 76 -14.80 14.72 -5.94
C ARG A 76 -15.12 15.29 -7.33
N GLY A 77 -14.34 14.88 -8.32
CA GLY A 77 -14.41 15.39 -9.70
C GLY A 77 -13.64 16.69 -9.96
N ALA A 78 -12.91 17.21 -8.97
CA ALA A 78 -11.88 18.23 -9.16
C ALA A 78 -10.51 17.56 -9.44
N PHE A 79 -9.51 18.37 -9.80
CA PHE A 79 -8.16 17.88 -10.05
C PHE A 79 -7.09 18.79 -9.43
N LEU A 80 -6.11 18.20 -8.75
CA LEU A 80 -4.92 18.89 -8.24
C LEU A 80 -3.67 18.52 -9.05
N ASP A 81 -3.07 19.49 -9.74
CA ASP A 81 -1.79 19.36 -10.45
C ASP A 81 -0.67 20.00 -9.62
N ALA A 82 -0.10 19.26 -8.66
CA ALA A 82 0.94 19.73 -7.75
C ALA A 82 2.26 18.96 -7.98
N GLN A 83 3.07 19.46 -8.91
CA GLN A 83 4.28 18.76 -9.35
C GLN A 83 5.53 19.58 -9.02
N GLY A 84 6.04 19.43 -7.80
CA GLY A 84 7.35 19.92 -7.39
C GLY A 84 8.49 19.13 -8.02
N THR A 85 9.72 19.50 -7.64
CA THR A 85 10.95 18.76 -7.99
C THR A 85 11.85 18.66 -6.77
N ALA A 86 12.79 17.72 -6.73
CA ALA A 86 13.77 17.65 -5.64
C ALA A 86 14.50 19.00 -5.40
N THR A 87 14.79 19.79 -6.44
CA THR A 87 15.44 21.10 -6.28
C THR A 87 14.48 22.25 -5.93
N CYS A 88 13.19 22.06 -6.15
CA CYS A 88 12.13 23.06 -5.92
C CYS A 88 10.85 22.34 -5.45
N PRO A 89 10.83 21.78 -4.24
CA PRO A 89 9.66 21.09 -3.73
C PRO A 89 8.52 22.08 -3.47
N ILE A 90 7.28 21.60 -3.54
CA ILE A 90 6.11 22.36 -3.09
C ILE A 90 6.01 22.19 -1.57
N GLN A 91 5.78 23.29 -0.86
CA GLN A 91 5.76 23.27 0.61
C GLN A 91 4.39 23.67 1.15
N PHE A 92 3.82 22.80 1.96
CA PHE A 92 2.62 23.03 2.75
C PHE A 92 2.99 23.08 4.24
N SER A 93 2.56 24.12 4.94
CA SER A 93 2.72 24.25 6.39
C SER A 93 1.70 25.24 6.96
N PHE A 94 1.88 25.70 8.19
CA PHE A 94 1.03 26.72 8.81
C PHE A 94 1.56 28.15 8.59
N LEU A 95 0.66 29.12 8.66
CA LEU A 95 0.98 30.55 8.63
C LEU A 95 1.75 30.92 9.91
N GLY A 96 3.07 31.03 9.78
CA GLY A 96 3.97 31.33 10.89
C GLY A 96 5.22 30.46 10.89
N ASP A 97 5.22 29.36 10.14
CA ASP A 97 6.41 28.55 9.89
C ASP A 97 7.46 29.35 9.09
N PRO A 98 8.70 29.49 9.57
CA PRO A 98 9.81 30.06 8.81
C PRO A 98 10.27 29.20 7.61
N LEU A 99 9.85 27.93 7.53
CA LEU A 99 10.16 26.97 6.46
C LEU A 99 11.65 26.63 6.34
N ASP A 100 12.42 26.85 7.39
CA ASP A 100 13.87 26.60 7.46
C ASP A 100 14.24 25.39 8.33
N GLY A 101 13.23 24.57 8.72
CA GLY A 101 13.42 23.40 9.59
C GLY A 101 13.65 23.73 11.06
N SER A 102 13.47 24.99 11.49
CA SER A 102 13.66 25.37 12.90
C SER A 102 12.44 25.12 13.81
N VAL A 103 11.29 24.78 13.24
CA VAL A 103 10.10 24.40 13.99
C VAL A 103 10.29 22.97 14.53
N GLY A 104 10.00 22.78 15.83
CA GLY A 104 10.11 21.47 16.48
C GLY A 104 9.12 20.45 15.92
N LEU A 105 9.51 19.18 15.94
CA LEU A 105 8.71 18.04 15.47
C LEU A 105 7.52 17.71 16.40
N ASP A 106 7.48 18.35 17.57
CA ASP A 106 6.36 18.32 18.52
C ASP A 106 5.30 19.41 18.24
N VAL A 107 5.56 20.36 17.32
CA VAL A 107 4.61 21.39 16.93
C VAL A 107 3.64 20.83 15.89
N ARG A 108 2.37 20.72 16.24
CA ARG A 108 1.36 19.98 15.47
C ARG A 108 0.02 20.70 15.53
N GLY A 109 -0.88 20.37 14.61
CA GLY A 109 -2.25 20.87 14.60
C GLY A 109 -2.40 22.36 14.36
N MET A 110 -1.46 22.93 13.63
CA MET A 110 -1.40 24.38 13.37
C MET A 110 -2.28 24.79 12.18
N TRP A 111 -2.71 23.83 11.35
CA TRP A 111 -3.63 23.96 10.23
C TRP A 111 -4.25 22.59 9.90
N GLY A 112 -5.17 22.50 8.93
CA GLY A 112 -6.00 21.31 8.68
C GLY A 112 -5.58 20.39 7.54
N GLY A 113 -4.36 20.50 7.00
CA GLY A 113 -3.85 19.52 6.04
C GLY A 113 -4.40 19.62 4.60
N LEU A 114 -4.10 18.57 3.83
CA LEU A 114 -4.48 18.42 2.42
C LEU A 114 -5.34 17.17 2.24
N ALA A 115 -6.49 17.32 1.59
CA ALA A 115 -7.42 16.24 1.36
C ALA A 115 -7.81 16.12 -0.12
N LEU A 116 -7.86 14.89 -0.64
CA LEU A 116 -8.35 14.57 -1.97
C LEU A 116 -9.55 13.62 -1.89
N CYS A 117 -10.70 14.05 -2.39
CA CYS A 117 -11.87 13.21 -2.57
C CYS A 117 -11.92 12.70 -4.01
N GLY A 118 -11.88 11.39 -4.18
CA GLY A 118 -12.09 10.67 -5.42
C GLY A 118 -13.45 9.99 -5.49
N ALA A 119 -13.66 9.25 -6.58
CA ALA A 119 -14.93 8.61 -6.89
C ALA A 119 -14.81 7.08 -7.07
N ALA A 120 -13.71 6.49 -6.58
CA ALA A 120 -13.49 5.06 -6.60
C ALA A 120 -14.37 4.33 -5.58
N GLN A 121 -14.23 3.01 -5.51
CA GLN A 121 -15.01 2.19 -4.61
C GLN A 121 -14.47 2.29 -3.18
N THR A 122 -15.39 2.28 -2.21
CA THR A 122 -15.15 2.01 -0.80
C THR A 122 -16.06 0.85 -0.40
N ASN A 123 -15.83 0.26 0.78
CA ASN A 123 -16.74 -0.72 1.40
C ASN A 123 -17.65 -0.11 2.47
N THR A 124 -17.79 1.22 2.51
CA THR A 124 -18.74 1.92 3.39
C THR A 124 -20.19 1.65 2.98
N LEU A 125 -21.07 1.37 3.94
CA LEU A 125 -22.48 1.04 3.69
C LEU A 125 -23.44 2.21 3.91
N ASN A 126 -24.61 2.07 3.27
CA ASN A 126 -25.77 2.93 3.53
C ASN A 126 -26.34 2.67 4.93
N LEU A 127 -26.28 3.65 5.83
CA LEU A 127 -27.13 3.70 7.01
C LEU A 127 -28.59 3.96 6.58
N ASP A 128 -29.42 2.91 6.55
CA ASP A 128 -30.87 3.07 6.45
C ASP A 128 -31.39 3.89 7.63
N LEU A 129 -31.64 5.18 7.37
CA LEU A 129 -32.22 6.17 8.30
C LEU A 129 -33.65 5.80 8.78
N SER A 130 -34.22 4.66 8.36
CA SER A 130 -35.54 4.19 8.80
C SER A 130 -35.58 3.66 10.24
N PHE A 131 -34.43 3.41 10.87
CA PHE A 131 -34.36 3.20 12.31
C PHE A 131 -34.36 4.54 13.05
N ALA A 132 -35.37 4.76 13.90
CA ALA A 132 -35.45 5.93 14.78
C ALA A 132 -34.27 6.06 15.79
N ASN A 133 -33.35 5.09 15.79
CA ASN A 133 -32.11 5.02 16.55
C ASN A 133 -30.90 4.68 15.64
N ALA A 134 -30.94 5.04 14.35
CA ALA A 134 -29.75 4.95 13.51
C ALA A 134 -28.66 5.83 14.16
N PRO A 135 -27.49 5.27 14.47
CA PRO A 135 -26.40 6.04 15.03
C PRO A 135 -26.03 7.13 14.00
N SER A 136 -25.84 8.36 14.48
CA SER A 136 -25.46 9.58 13.74
C SER A 136 -24.11 9.51 12.98
N PHE A 137 -23.69 8.30 12.59
CA PHE A 137 -22.30 7.85 12.56
C PHE A 137 -21.74 7.73 11.13
N THR A 138 -22.44 8.30 10.15
CA THR A 138 -21.80 8.72 8.91
C THR A 138 -22.37 10.02 8.43
N GLY A 139 -21.54 10.71 7.68
CA GLY A 139 -21.89 11.92 6.97
C GLY A 139 -23.02 11.79 5.93
N GLY A 140 -23.55 10.58 5.72
CA GLY A 140 -24.81 10.36 5.03
C GLY A 140 -24.72 10.70 3.55
N VAL A 141 -24.06 9.83 2.78
CA VAL A 141 -24.32 9.71 1.34
C VAL A 141 -24.30 8.22 0.98
N GLY A 142 -25.47 7.62 0.72
CA GLY A 142 -25.60 6.40 -0.10
C GLY A 142 -24.79 5.14 0.22
N SER A 143 -24.85 4.15 -0.69
CA SER A 143 -24.06 2.91 -0.63
C SER A 143 -22.71 3.14 -1.32
N GLY A 144 -21.61 3.04 -0.56
CA GLY A 144 -20.24 3.19 -1.06
C GLY A 144 -19.73 4.63 -1.14
N GLU A 145 -20.34 5.61 -0.47
CA GLU A 145 -19.81 6.98 -0.35
C GLU A 145 -19.67 7.35 1.14
N ASP A 146 -18.78 8.29 1.47
CA ASP A 146 -18.69 8.86 2.83
C ASP A 146 -18.23 10.33 2.82
N LEU A 147 -18.19 10.97 3.99
CA LEU A 147 -17.63 12.30 4.23
C LEU A 147 -16.24 12.17 4.84
N LEU A 148 -15.26 12.89 4.28
CA LEU A 148 -13.92 12.92 4.88
C LEU A 148 -13.96 13.42 6.32
N GLU A 149 -13.23 12.72 7.18
CA GLU A 149 -13.10 13.06 8.59
C GLU A 149 -12.48 14.44 8.79
N GLY A 150 -12.90 15.13 9.85
CA GLY A 150 -12.35 16.43 10.25
C GLY A 150 -12.74 17.61 9.35
N VAL A 151 -13.39 17.36 8.20
CA VAL A 151 -13.78 18.41 7.25
C VAL A 151 -15.23 18.87 7.47
N VAL A 152 -15.42 20.17 7.67
CA VAL A 152 -16.72 20.78 7.92
C VAL A 152 -17.05 21.82 6.84
N ASP A 153 -17.73 21.37 5.77
CA ASP A 153 -18.24 22.29 4.75
C ASP A 153 -19.40 23.14 5.29
N VAL A 154 -19.05 24.29 5.87
CA VAL A 154 -19.98 25.28 6.45
C VAL A 154 -21.03 25.83 5.48
N THR A 155 -20.87 25.59 4.17
CA THR A 155 -21.85 25.98 3.15
C THR A 155 -23.01 24.98 3.03
N GLY A 156 -22.84 23.76 3.56
CA GLY A 156 -23.78 22.65 3.44
C GLY A 156 -23.79 21.99 2.06
N GLN A 157 -22.81 22.28 1.19
CA GLN A 157 -22.72 21.68 -0.14
C GLN A 157 -22.14 20.26 -0.14
N GLN A 158 -21.65 19.77 1.01
CA GLN A 158 -21.02 18.45 1.16
C GLN A 158 -19.90 18.22 0.13
N ARG A 159 -19.01 19.21 -0.04
CA ARG A 159 -17.91 19.16 -1.01
C ARG A 159 -16.74 18.24 -0.61
N HIS A 160 -16.86 17.57 0.52
CA HIS A 160 -15.90 16.61 1.10
C HIS A 160 -16.41 15.16 1.01
N VAL A 161 -17.45 14.92 0.19
CA VAL A 161 -17.92 13.57 -0.13
C VAL A 161 -16.92 12.87 -1.06
N TYR A 162 -16.57 11.63 -0.75
CA TYR A 162 -15.78 10.74 -1.59
C TYR A 162 -16.51 9.40 -1.82
N GLY A 163 -15.97 8.58 -2.72
CA GLY A 163 -16.50 7.24 -3.00
C GLY A 163 -17.53 7.21 -4.13
N GLY A 164 -18.36 6.17 -4.14
CA GLY A 164 -19.52 5.96 -5.01
C GLY A 164 -19.23 5.09 -6.22
N ASN A 165 -17.97 4.69 -6.41
CA ASN A 165 -17.51 3.85 -7.52
C ASN A 165 -17.95 4.35 -8.91
N THR A 166 -18.11 5.67 -9.09
CA THR A 166 -18.53 6.25 -10.36
C THR A 166 -17.36 6.50 -11.31
N ASP A 167 -16.13 6.55 -10.80
CA ASP A 167 -14.90 6.68 -11.58
C ASP A 167 -13.69 6.01 -10.87
N PRO A 168 -13.63 4.67 -10.79
CA PRO A 168 -12.57 3.94 -10.08
C PRO A 168 -11.16 4.17 -10.63
N HIS A 169 -11.04 4.53 -11.91
CA HIS A 169 -9.74 4.80 -12.55
C HIS A 169 -9.48 6.30 -12.74
N GLY A 170 -10.37 7.15 -12.24
CA GLY A 170 -10.24 8.59 -12.29
C GLY A 170 -9.02 9.09 -11.52
N ALA A 171 -8.44 10.19 -11.99
CA ALA A 171 -7.35 10.86 -11.31
C ALA A 171 -7.90 12.03 -10.48
N SER A 172 -7.70 11.99 -9.16
CA SER A 172 -8.00 13.12 -8.26
C SER A 172 -6.87 14.16 -8.26
N GLY A 173 -5.66 13.76 -8.66
CA GLY A 173 -4.50 14.66 -8.74
C GLY A 173 -3.20 13.97 -9.14
N ILE A 174 -2.16 14.80 -9.31
CA ILE A 174 -0.76 14.40 -9.42
C ILE A 174 0.01 15.19 -8.36
N LEU A 175 0.56 14.48 -7.38
CA LEU A 175 1.34 15.02 -6.27
C LEU A 175 2.78 14.49 -6.39
N ARG A 176 3.74 15.40 -6.61
CA ARG A 176 5.17 15.08 -6.71
C ARG A 176 6.03 16.04 -5.91
N HIS A 177 6.96 15.54 -5.09
CA HIS A 177 7.88 16.37 -4.30
C HIS A 177 7.15 17.44 -3.47
N LEU A 178 6.24 16.96 -2.62
CA LEU A 178 5.53 17.79 -1.65
C LEU A 178 6.11 17.54 -0.27
N SER A 179 6.39 18.63 0.46
CA SER A 179 6.66 18.61 1.89
C SER A 179 5.46 19.22 2.61
N ILE A 180 4.72 18.41 3.37
CA ILE A 180 3.50 18.79 4.09
C ILE A 180 3.77 18.62 5.58
N ARG A 181 3.58 19.67 6.38
CA ARG A 181 4.09 19.70 7.76
C ARG A 181 3.13 20.34 8.76
N HIS A 182 3.20 19.93 10.02
CA HIS A 182 2.62 20.63 11.19
C HIS A 182 1.08 20.80 11.15
N GLY A 183 0.37 19.91 10.47
CA GLY A 183 -1.09 19.99 10.23
C GLY A 183 -1.94 19.16 11.20
N SER A 184 -3.16 18.89 10.76
CA SER A 184 -4.29 18.23 11.46
C SER A 184 -5.13 19.10 12.41
N THR A 185 -6.36 19.39 12.01
CA THR A 185 -7.35 20.09 12.83
C THR A 185 -7.95 19.12 13.84
N ASN A 186 -7.92 19.48 15.12
CA ASN A 186 -8.66 18.74 16.15
C ASN A 186 -10.07 19.30 16.37
N LEU A 187 -11.10 18.51 16.06
CA LEU A 187 -12.52 18.76 16.38
C LEU A 187 -13.01 17.96 17.60
N GLY A 188 -12.13 17.24 18.27
CA GLY A 188 -12.41 16.42 19.43
C GLY A 188 -13.21 15.18 19.04
N TRP A 189 -14.03 14.68 19.96
CA TRP A 189 -14.72 13.41 19.79
C TRP A 189 -16.14 13.59 19.28
N ASN A 190 -16.58 12.70 18.39
CA ASN A 190 -17.98 12.63 17.98
C ASN A 190 -18.86 11.93 19.04
N MET A 191 -20.19 11.93 18.84
CA MET A 191 -21.13 11.27 19.76
C MET A 191 -21.00 9.73 19.80
N SER A 192 -20.25 9.15 18.88
CA SER A 192 -19.90 7.72 18.79
C SER A 192 -18.72 7.37 19.68
N GLY A 193 -17.91 8.37 20.06
CA GLY A 193 -16.66 8.17 20.77
C GLY A 193 -15.48 7.91 19.85
N ASN A 194 -15.54 8.36 18.59
CA ASN A 194 -14.38 8.38 17.68
C ASN A 194 -13.79 9.79 17.62
N GLY A 195 -12.54 9.86 17.17
CA GLY A 195 -11.91 11.10 16.76
C GLY A 195 -12.77 11.86 15.73
N GLN A 196 -12.55 13.16 15.68
CA GLN A 196 -12.92 14.03 14.57
C GLN A 196 -11.73 14.92 14.33
N GLU A 197 -10.79 14.39 13.58
CA GLU A 197 -9.56 15.06 13.25
C GLU A 197 -9.38 15.00 11.73
N THR A 198 -8.69 16.00 11.16
CA THR A 198 -8.22 15.86 9.78
C THR A 198 -6.84 15.26 9.84
N ASP A 199 -6.42 14.47 8.86
CA ASP A 199 -5.02 14.05 8.74
C ASP A 199 -4.16 15.09 8.01
N LEU A 200 -2.86 14.84 7.97
CA LEU A 200 -1.95 15.72 7.24
C LEU A 200 -2.13 15.58 5.72
N LEU A 201 -2.26 14.34 5.24
CA LEU A 201 -2.66 14.00 3.87
C LEU A 201 -3.75 12.92 3.86
N GLN A 202 -4.95 13.28 3.42
CA GLN A 202 -6.12 12.40 3.31
C GLN A 202 -6.40 12.04 1.85
N LEU A 203 -6.51 10.74 1.55
CA LEU A 203 -6.83 10.23 0.22
C LEU A 203 -8.13 9.41 0.25
N GLY A 204 -9.26 10.09 0.10
CA GLY A 204 -10.57 9.43 0.09
C GLY A 204 -10.97 8.92 -1.28
N ALA A 205 -11.11 7.60 -1.44
CA ALA A 205 -11.51 6.89 -2.66
C ALA A 205 -10.85 7.41 -3.94
N CYS A 206 -9.57 7.76 -3.87
CA CYS A 206 -8.82 8.20 -5.03
C CYS A 206 -8.64 7.04 -6.01
N GLY A 207 -8.92 7.27 -7.29
CA GLY A 207 -8.83 6.23 -8.32
C GLY A 207 -7.39 5.96 -8.76
N SER A 208 -7.20 4.87 -9.50
CA SER A 208 -5.86 4.40 -9.94
C SER A 208 -5.13 5.35 -10.90
N GLY A 209 -5.82 6.37 -11.44
CA GLY A 209 -5.18 7.44 -12.21
C GLY A 209 -4.50 8.51 -11.35
N THR A 210 -4.73 8.49 -10.03
CA THR A 210 -4.13 9.44 -9.08
C THR A 210 -2.68 9.05 -8.82
N VAL A 211 -1.77 10.01 -8.96
CA VAL A 211 -0.33 9.79 -8.73
C VAL A 211 0.07 10.51 -7.45
N VAL A 212 0.62 9.76 -6.49
CA VAL A 212 1.22 10.32 -5.28
C VAL A 212 2.63 9.76 -5.16
N GLU A 213 3.65 10.60 -5.36
CA GLU A 213 5.03 10.14 -5.25
C GLU A 213 6.02 11.18 -4.73
N HIS A 214 7.05 10.73 -4.01
CA HIS A 214 8.03 11.62 -3.35
C HIS A 214 7.33 12.64 -2.44
N ILE A 215 6.75 12.15 -1.34
CA ILE A 215 6.04 12.99 -0.37
C ILE A 215 6.77 12.92 0.97
N GLU A 216 6.92 14.07 1.62
CA GLU A 216 7.32 14.21 3.01
C GLU A 216 6.12 14.70 3.81
N LEU A 217 5.78 13.98 4.89
CA LEU A 217 4.73 14.27 5.84
C LEU A 217 5.39 14.36 7.23
N LEU A 218 5.29 15.49 7.91
CA LEU A 218 5.93 15.68 9.21
C LEU A 218 4.98 16.29 10.24
N ALA A 219 5.03 15.79 11.47
CA ALA A 219 4.43 16.44 12.64
C ALA A 219 2.92 16.72 12.47
N SER A 220 2.16 15.66 12.21
CA SER A 220 0.70 15.72 12.28
C SER A 220 0.20 15.69 13.73
N ALA A 221 -0.90 16.38 14.03
CA ALA A 221 -1.64 16.20 15.30
C ALA A 221 -2.54 14.95 15.31
N ASP A 222 -2.63 14.27 14.16
CA ASP A 222 -3.33 13.01 13.95
C ASP A 222 -2.40 12.11 13.11
N ASP A 223 -2.89 11.48 12.05
CA ASP A 223 -2.06 10.66 11.18
C ASP A 223 -1.31 11.48 10.13
N GLY A 224 -0.21 10.89 9.65
CA GLY A 224 0.54 11.43 8.53
C GLY A 224 -0.20 11.26 7.20
N LEU A 225 -0.36 10.02 6.78
CA LEU A 225 -1.08 9.65 5.56
C LEU A 225 -2.24 8.74 5.93
N HIS A 226 -3.46 9.14 5.60
CA HIS A 226 -4.65 8.31 5.75
C HIS A 226 -5.28 8.04 4.38
N ILE A 227 -5.44 6.76 4.04
CA ILE A 227 -6.08 6.33 2.79
C ILE A 227 -7.43 5.66 3.07
N PHE A 228 -8.51 6.36 2.71
CA PHE A 228 -9.87 5.86 2.83
C PHE A 228 -10.33 5.21 1.53
N GLY A 229 -10.13 3.90 1.37
CA GLY A 229 -10.60 3.17 0.20
C GLY A 229 -9.98 3.57 -1.15
N GLY A 230 -10.58 3.11 -2.25
CA GLY A 230 -10.16 3.42 -3.60
C GLY A 230 -8.96 2.59 -4.11
N LEU A 231 -8.30 3.11 -5.16
CA LEU A 231 -7.29 2.40 -5.95
C LEU A 231 -5.99 3.21 -6.13
N VAL A 232 -5.79 4.27 -5.34
CA VAL A 232 -4.65 5.18 -5.49
C VAL A 232 -3.33 4.43 -5.32
N GLU A 233 -2.35 4.78 -6.15
CA GLU A 233 -0.99 4.27 -6.04
C GLU A 233 -0.07 5.33 -5.43
N VAL A 234 0.64 4.94 -4.38
CA VAL A 234 1.46 5.82 -3.56
C VAL A 234 2.88 5.25 -3.49
N ARG A 235 3.87 6.00 -3.97
CA ARG A 235 5.27 5.53 -4.00
C ARG A 235 6.21 6.55 -3.35
N ARG A 236 7.22 6.09 -2.62
CA ARG A 236 8.27 6.98 -2.05
C ARG A 236 7.65 8.05 -1.15
N VAL A 237 7.01 7.62 -0.06
CA VAL A 237 6.42 8.49 0.95
C VAL A 237 7.18 8.34 2.26
N MET A 238 7.52 9.47 2.87
CA MET A 238 8.13 9.56 4.20
C MET A 238 7.11 10.21 5.11
N SER A 239 6.81 9.54 6.21
CA SER A 239 5.84 9.99 7.19
C SER A 239 6.46 9.86 8.57
N ALA A 240 6.71 10.99 9.24
CA ALA A 240 7.47 11.01 10.48
C ALA A 240 6.92 11.92 11.59
N PHE A 241 7.07 11.43 12.82
CA PHE A 241 6.81 12.14 14.07
C PHE A 241 5.39 12.66 14.17
N HIS A 242 4.41 11.80 13.98
CA HIS A 242 2.99 12.14 14.11
C HIS A 242 2.54 11.96 15.56
N ALA A 243 1.36 12.48 15.88
CA ALA A 243 0.76 12.30 17.20
C ALA A 243 0.17 10.90 17.34
N GLU A 244 -0.38 10.40 16.24
CA GLU A 244 -0.94 9.07 16.07
C GLU A 244 -0.05 8.32 15.07
N ASP A 245 -0.62 7.72 14.02
CA ASP A 245 0.08 6.85 13.09
C ASP A 245 0.86 7.60 12.01
N ALA A 246 1.93 6.98 11.53
CA ALA A 246 2.61 7.51 10.34
C ALA A 246 1.78 7.21 9.08
N PHE A 247 1.11 6.07 9.05
CA PHE A 247 0.29 5.59 7.97
C PHE A 247 -0.97 4.95 8.51
N GLU A 248 -2.11 5.26 7.92
CA GLU A 248 -3.36 4.57 8.14
C GLU A 248 -4.00 4.23 6.80
N SER A 249 -4.62 3.05 6.73
CA SER A 249 -5.43 2.68 5.59
C SER A 249 -6.62 1.82 5.98
N ASP A 250 -7.77 2.20 5.46
CA ASP A 250 -9.04 1.56 5.77
C ASP A 250 -9.99 1.55 4.55
N GLN A 251 -11.27 1.31 4.82
CA GLN A 251 -12.39 1.50 3.89
C GLN A 251 -12.23 0.86 2.51
N GLY A 252 -11.54 -0.28 2.45
CA GLY A 252 -11.47 -1.11 1.27
C GLY A 252 -10.43 -0.68 0.24
N TRP A 253 -9.31 -0.08 0.67
CA TRP A 253 -8.25 0.34 -0.26
C TRP A 253 -7.62 -0.89 -0.96
N GLN A 254 -7.54 -0.85 -2.29
CA GLN A 254 -6.94 -1.92 -3.12
C GLN A 254 -5.86 -1.39 -4.08
N GLY A 255 -5.25 -0.26 -3.69
CA GLY A 255 -4.18 0.37 -4.45
C GLY A 255 -2.82 -0.29 -4.22
N VAL A 256 -1.78 0.52 -4.41
CA VAL A 256 -0.37 0.09 -4.33
C VAL A 256 0.40 1.03 -3.43
N GLY A 257 1.20 0.46 -2.53
CA GLY A 257 2.19 1.20 -1.74
C GLY A 257 3.60 0.63 -1.96
N GLN A 258 4.56 1.47 -2.34
CA GLN A 258 5.95 1.03 -2.48
C GLN A 258 6.97 2.07 -2.03
N HIS A 259 8.04 1.63 -1.37
CA HIS A 259 9.10 2.50 -0.85
C HIS A 259 8.62 3.48 0.23
N TRP A 260 7.81 3.02 1.18
CA TRP A 260 7.33 3.86 2.26
C TRP A 260 8.30 3.84 3.44
N PHE A 261 8.54 5.00 4.03
CA PHE A 261 9.40 5.17 5.18
C PHE A 261 8.65 5.84 6.32
N GLY A 262 8.38 5.07 7.37
CA GLY A 262 7.74 5.53 8.60
C GLY A 262 8.76 5.70 9.72
N LEU A 263 8.69 6.82 10.44
CA LEU A 263 9.62 7.12 11.53
C LEU A 263 8.88 7.75 12.71
N GLN A 264 8.86 7.07 13.86
CA GLN A 264 8.08 7.52 15.01
C GLN A 264 8.87 7.52 16.31
N ASP A 265 8.70 8.57 17.11
CA ASP A 265 9.33 8.72 18.42
C ASP A 265 8.27 8.53 19.52
N THR A 266 8.47 7.52 20.36
CA THR A 266 7.61 7.18 21.50
C THR A 266 7.47 8.32 22.51
N ALA A 267 8.45 9.23 22.59
CA ALA A 267 8.40 10.41 23.43
C ALA A 267 7.51 11.53 22.85
N LEU A 268 7.26 11.51 21.54
CA LEU A 268 6.36 12.45 20.86
C LEU A 268 4.94 11.89 20.64
N ALA A 269 4.73 10.60 20.90
CA ALA A 269 3.42 9.95 20.82
C ALA A 269 2.36 10.69 21.67
N HIS A 270 1.11 10.74 21.19
CA HIS A 270 0.02 11.36 21.94
C HIS A 270 -0.40 10.51 23.14
N ALA A 271 -0.90 11.14 24.20
CA ALA A 271 -1.25 10.43 25.42
C ALA A 271 -2.50 9.53 25.29
N SER A 272 -3.41 9.83 24.34
CA SER A 272 -4.56 8.96 24.02
C SER A 272 -4.20 7.82 23.09
N ASN A 273 -3.12 7.98 22.31
CA ASN A 273 -2.58 6.97 21.42
C ASN A 273 -1.14 6.57 21.85
N PRO A 274 -0.96 5.95 23.04
CA PRO A 274 0.36 5.65 23.57
C PRO A 274 1.11 4.61 22.72
N PRO A 275 2.46 4.59 22.79
CA PRO A 275 3.28 3.57 22.14
C PRO A 275 2.78 2.15 22.48
N GLY A 276 2.49 1.35 21.44
CA GLY A 276 1.87 0.02 21.56
C GLY A 276 0.38 -0.04 21.23
N ARG A 277 -0.21 1.06 20.78
CA ARG A 277 -1.27 1.04 19.75
C ARG A 277 -0.62 1.04 18.37
N SER A 278 -1.40 0.94 17.29
CA SER A 278 -0.92 1.25 15.94
C SER A 278 -0.08 2.53 16.03
N PHE A 279 1.20 2.41 15.65
CA PHE A 279 2.17 3.47 15.92
C PHE A 279 2.83 4.00 14.65
N VAL A 280 3.31 3.10 13.78
CA VAL A 280 3.82 3.49 12.46
C VAL A 280 2.78 3.23 11.39
N TYR A 281 2.14 2.06 11.40
CA TYR A 281 1.13 1.71 10.42
C TYR A 281 -0.09 1.11 11.12
N ASP A 282 -1.26 1.72 10.91
CA ASP A 282 -2.55 1.11 11.18
C ASP A 282 -3.23 0.59 9.90
N ALA A 283 -3.52 -0.70 9.86
CA ALA A 283 -4.13 -1.35 8.71
C ALA A 283 -5.47 -1.98 9.11
N GLU A 284 -6.54 -1.33 8.66
CA GLU A 284 -7.92 -1.71 8.92
C GLU A 284 -8.59 -2.31 7.68
N GLY A 285 -9.31 -3.41 7.85
CA GLY A 285 -10.00 -4.09 6.75
C GLY A 285 -11.44 -3.64 6.51
N ASP A 286 -12.23 -3.69 7.58
CA ASP A 286 -13.59 -3.22 7.72
C ASP A 286 -13.65 -2.25 8.89
N ASP A 287 -14.05 -1.01 8.62
CA ASP A 287 -14.35 0.05 9.58
C ASP A 287 -15.60 -0.29 10.46
N PHE A 288 -15.63 -1.53 10.98
CA PHE A 288 -16.73 -2.10 11.73
C PHE A 288 -16.88 -1.44 13.10
N GLU A 289 -15.80 -0.91 13.65
CA GLU A 289 -15.77 -0.11 14.88
C GLU A 289 -16.67 1.14 14.74
N GLU A 290 -16.75 1.73 13.55
CA GLU A 290 -17.64 2.85 13.24
C GLU A 290 -19.08 2.43 12.94
N SER A 291 -19.39 1.13 13.01
CA SER A 291 -20.70 0.56 12.71
C SER A 291 -21.19 0.88 11.29
N ASN A 292 -20.25 1.08 10.36
CA ASN A 292 -20.52 1.63 9.04
C ASN A 292 -20.34 0.63 7.88
N MET A 293 -20.12 -0.65 8.20
CA MET A 293 -19.74 -1.69 7.23
C MET A 293 -20.57 -2.96 7.39
N ASP A 294 -20.67 -3.74 6.32
CA ASP A 294 -21.03 -5.16 6.38
C ASP A 294 -19.75 -5.96 6.15
N PRO A 295 -19.33 -6.84 7.07
CA PRO A 295 -18.10 -7.63 6.95
C PRO A 295 -18.13 -8.61 5.76
N SER A 296 -19.27 -8.76 5.08
CA SER A 296 -19.40 -9.48 3.82
C SER A 296 -19.43 -8.60 2.57
N ALA A 297 -19.34 -7.28 2.72
CA ALA A 297 -19.33 -6.32 1.62
C ALA A 297 -17.90 -6.08 1.11
N GLU A 298 -17.70 -6.41 -0.18
CA GLU A 298 -16.48 -6.10 -0.90
C GLU A 298 -16.49 -4.63 -1.41
N PRO A 299 -15.32 -3.99 -1.53
CA PRO A 299 -13.98 -4.57 -1.42
C PRO A 299 -13.44 -4.64 0.01
N TYR A 300 -12.68 -5.68 0.34
CA TYR A 300 -11.84 -5.64 1.55
C TYR A 300 -10.63 -4.73 1.32
N CYS A 301 -10.05 -4.16 2.39
CA CYS A 301 -8.78 -3.44 2.30
C CYS A 301 -7.68 -4.44 1.95
N THR A 302 -7.31 -4.53 0.67
CA THR A 302 -6.36 -5.50 0.13
C THR A 302 -5.32 -4.82 -0.76
N PRO A 303 -4.47 -3.92 -0.22
CA PRO A 303 -3.46 -3.25 -1.00
C PRO A 303 -2.32 -4.19 -1.40
N ALA A 304 -1.61 -3.84 -2.48
CA ALA A 304 -0.32 -4.46 -2.80
C ALA A 304 0.81 -3.58 -2.25
N MET A 305 1.51 -4.08 -1.23
CA MET A 305 2.48 -3.35 -0.43
C MET A 305 3.87 -3.99 -0.53
N SER A 306 4.89 -3.20 -0.86
CA SER A 306 6.27 -3.69 -0.86
C SER A 306 7.30 -2.64 -0.45
N ASN A 307 8.46 -3.08 0.04
CA ASN A 307 9.58 -2.19 0.36
C ASN A 307 9.22 -1.11 1.41
N LEU A 308 8.66 -1.51 2.55
CA LEU A 308 8.44 -0.58 3.67
C LEU A 308 9.66 -0.60 4.60
N THR A 309 10.08 0.56 5.09
CA THR A 309 11.01 0.68 6.23
C THR A 309 10.30 1.42 7.34
N MET A 310 10.15 0.79 8.51
CA MET A 310 9.43 1.34 9.65
C MET A 310 10.36 1.36 10.86
N VAL A 311 10.61 2.54 11.40
CA VAL A 311 11.60 2.77 12.45
C VAL A 311 10.91 3.44 13.64
N THR A 312 11.15 2.90 14.83
CA THR A 312 10.69 3.46 16.10
C THR A 312 11.83 3.46 17.12
N ASN A 313 11.61 4.04 18.30
CA ASN A 313 12.57 4.03 19.42
C ASN A 313 11.96 3.41 20.69
N GLY A 314 11.46 2.17 20.55
CA GLY A 314 10.98 1.34 21.66
C GLY A 314 9.47 1.11 21.66
N ALA A 315 8.76 1.35 20.55
CA ALA A 315 7.35 1.02 20.47
C ALA A 315 7.16 -0.51 20.58
N ASP A 316 6.08 -0.97 21.23
CA ASP A 316 5.81 -2.41 21.37
C ASP A 316 5.82 -3.13 20.02
N TYR A 317 5.26 -2.49 18.98
CA TYR A 317 5.27 -2.95 17.60
C TYR A 317 5.21 -1.78 16.61
N ALA A 318 5.53 -2.04 15.34
CA ALA A 318 5.52 -1.01 14.31
C ALA A 318 4.19 -0.93 13.56
N ALA A 319 3.62 -2.08 13.17
CA ALA A 319 2.38 -2.13 12.41
C ALA A 319 1.30 -2.98 13.10
N CYS A 320 0.07 -2.51 13.08
CA CYS A 320 -1.11 -3.26 13.49
C CYS A 320 -1.91 -3.72 12.27
N TYR A 321 -2.56 -4.87 12.40
CA TYR A 321 -3.51 -5.39 11.44
C TYR A 321 -4.76 -5.84 12.20
N HIS A 322 -5.89 -5.17 11.96
CA HIS A 322 -7.16 -5.53 12.58
C HIS A 322 -8.38 -5.32 11.68
N SER A 323 -9.52 -5.79 12.19
CA SER A 323 -10.82 -5.67 11.50
C SER A 323 -10.84 -6.30 10.09
N LEU A 324 -10.43 -7.57 9.94
CA LEU A 324 -10.29 -8.27 8.64
C LEU A 324 -9.37 -7.57 7.61
N PRO A 325 -8.14 -7.19 8.00
CA PRO A 325 -7.20 -6.50 7.12
C PRO A 325 -6.67 -7.48 6.08
N GLY A 326 -6.42 -7.03 4.85
CA GLY A 326 -5.95 -7.88 3.77
C GLY A 326 -4.73 -7.33 3.04
N GLY A 327 -4.50 -7.84 1.84
CA GLY A 327 -3.44 -7.40 0.95
C GLY A 327 -2.19 -8.25 0.97
N ASP A 328 -1.29 -7.94 0.06
CA ASP A 328 0.00 -8.58 -0.10
C ASP A 328 1.11 -7.66 0.38
N TRP A 329 1.74 -8.01 1.51
CA TRP A 329 2.73 -7.16 2.18
C TRP A 329 4.10 -7.83 2.20
N THR A 330 5.05 -7.24 1.49
CA THR A 330 6.29 -7.94 1.17
C THR A 330 7.54 -7.10 1.36
N ASN A 331 8.64 -7.77 1.70
CA ASN A 331 9.98 -7.19 1.61
C ASN A 331 10.22 -5.92 2.45
N SER A 332 9.78 -5.95 3.71
CA SER A 332 9.81 -4.79 4.61
C SER A 332 10.80 -4.94 5.76
N ILE A 333 11.18 -3.81 6.36
CA ILE A 333 12.07 -3.73 7.51
C ILE A 333 11.32 -3.03 8.65
N VAL A 334 11.42 -3.60 9.84
CA VAL A 334 11.00 -3.00 11.11
C VAL A 334 12.22 -2.89 12.01
N HIS A 335 12.44 -1.70 12.59
CA HIS A 335 13.55 -1.43 13.50
C HIS A 335 13.10 -0.70 14.77
N GLY A 336 13.79 -0.99 15.87
CA GLY A 336 13.64 -0.30 17.14
C GLY A 336 12.34 -0.59 17.88
N VAL A 337 11.71 -1.75 17.68
CA VAL A 337 10.56 -2.21 18.48
C VAL A 337 11.00 -2.85 19.81
N SER A 338 10.11 -2.93 20.80
CA SER A 338 10.40 -3.51 22.12
C SER A 338 9.77 -4.88 22.38
N ASP A 339 8.77 -5.32 21.59
CA ASP A 339 8.14 -6.65 21.75
C ASP A 339 8.01 -7.42 20.42
N ALA A 340 7.35 -6.86 19.41
CA ALA A 340 7.09 -7.55 18.15
C ALA A 340 7.26 -6.64 16.93
N GLY A 341 7.55 -7.21 15.76
CA GLY A 341 7.56 -6.43 14.51
C GLY A 341 6.17 -5.91 14.14
N ILE A 342 5.17 -6.79 14.25
CA ILE A 342 3.76 -6.51 13.94
C ILE A 342 2.83 -7.06 15.03
N GLU A 343 1.64 -6.48 15.14
CA GLU A 343 0.53 -7.03 15.92
C GLU A 343 -0.61 -7.46 14.99
N ILE A 344 -1.09 -8.69 15.15
CA ILE A 344 -2.39 -9.11 14.63
C ILE A 344 -3.38 -9.02 15.79
N GLN A 345 -4.30 -8.08 15.69
CA GLN A 345 -5.22 -7.79 16.78
C GLN A 345 -6.61 -8.36 16.51
N HIS A 346 -7.24 -8.79 17.60
CA HIS A 346 -8.67 -9.01 17.67
C HIS A 346 -9.31 -7.82 18.39
N TYR A 347 -10.04 -7.01 17.63
CA TYR A 347 -10.76 -5.85 18.13
C TYR A 347 -12.27 -6.04 17.87
N LEU A 348 -13.08 -5.81 18.91
CA LEU A 348 -14.49 -6.20 19.01
C LEU A 348 -14.86 -7.58 18.43
N SER A 349 -15.58 -7.62 17.30
CA SER A 349 -16.13 -8.87 16.72
C SER A 349 -15.41 -9.39 15.48
N CYS A 350 -14.42 -8.66 14.96
CA CYS A 350 -13.61 -9.05 13.81
C CYS A 350 -12.17 -9.35 14.26
N ASP A 351 -11.66 -10.52 13.85
CA ASP A 351 -10.31 -10.95 14.18
C ASP A 351 -9.43 -10.85 12.93
N GLY A 352 -8.34 -10.08 13.00
CA GLY A 352 -7.34 -10.03 11.93
C GLY A 352 -6.72 -11.39 11.61
N PHE A 353 -6.70 -12.32 12.58
CA PHE A 353 -6.19 -13.68 12.40
C PHE A 353 -6.95 -14.45 11.32
N ASN A 354 -8.26 -14.23 11.19
CA ASN A 354 -9.08 -14.90 10.19
C ASN A 354 -8.74 -14.46 8.75
N ALA A 355 -8.19 -13.26 8.59
CA ALA A 355 -7.71 -12.78 7.31
C ALA A 355 -6.45 -13.51 6.83
N ILE A 356 -5.62 -14.01 7.74
CA ILE A 356 -4.40 -14.75 7.42
C ILE A 356 -4.69 -16.20 7.05
N MET A 357 -5.72 -16.80 7.66
CA MET A 357 -5.97 -18.24 7.56
C MET A 357 -6.59 -18.64 6.22
N PRO A 358 -5.90 -19.46 5.38
CA PRO A 358 -6.45 -19.90 4.08
C PRO A 358 -7.70 -20.77 4.19
N SER A 359 -7.92 -21.37 5.36
CA SER A 359 -9.13 -22.13 5.68
C SER A 359 -10.35 -21.23 5.98
N GLN A 360 -10.12 -19.92 6.07
CA GLN A 360 -11.13 -18.89 6.33
C GLN A 360 -11.17 -17.88 5.17
N TYR A 361 -10.60 -16.68 5.34
CA TYR A 361 -10.54 -15.67 4.27
C TYR A 361 -9.24 -15.77 3.46
N GLY A 362 -8.08 -15.86 4.13
CA GLY A 362 -6.78 -15.98 3.45
C GLY A 362 -6.46 -14.81 2.53
N ILE A 363 -6.86 -13.60 2.94
CA ILE A 363 -6.73 -12.35 2.19
C ILE A 363 -5.55 -11.48 2.63
N LEU A 364 -4.84 -11.85 3.71
CA LEU A 364 -3.63 -11.16 4.19
C LEU A 364 -2.39 -12.04 4.00
N THR A 365 -1.36 -11.50 3.34
CA THR A 365 -0.04 -12.11 3.28
C THR A 365 1.04 -11.15 3.78
N LEU A 366 1.96 -11.67 4.61
CA LEU A 366 3.09 -10.93 5.18
C LEU A 366 4.36 -11.75 4.93
N ARG A 367 5.23 -11.30 4.03
CA ARG A 367 6.35 -12.12 3.52
C ARG A 367 7.67 -11.38 3.52
N ASN A 368 8.73 -12.08 3.92
CA ASN A 368 10.11 -11.62 3.82
C ASN A 368 10.43 -10.32 4.61
N TRP A 369 9.88 -10.18 5.81
CA TRP A 369 10.17 -9.05 6.71
C TRP A 369 11.46 -9.28 7.51
N ARG A 370 12.13 -8.18 7.85
CA ARG A 370 13.28 -8.15 8.75
C ARG A 370 12.89 -7.33 9.97
N VAL A 371 12.89 -7.95 11.14
CA VAL A 371 12.47 -7.32 12.39
C VAL A 371 13.67 -7.18 13.31
N CYS A 372 13.87 -5.98 13.84
CA CYS A 372 14.91 -5.67 14.81
C CYS A 372 14.32 -4.85 15.95
N GLY A 373 14.82 -5.07 17.15
CA GLY A 373 14.39 -4.38 18.37
C GLY A 373 15.48 -4.36 19.42
N GLU A 374 15.27 -3.57 20.48
CA GLU A 374 16.26 -3.38 21.55
C GLU A 374 16.34 -4.57 22.53
N ASP A 375 15.23 -5.31 22.66
CA ASP A 375 15.05 -6.45 23.56
C ASP A 375 14.87 -7.77 22.77
N GLU A 376 14.54 -8.86 23.48
CA GLU A 376 14.14 -10.12 22.84
C GLU A 376 12.78 -9.93 22.14
N VAL A 377 12.82 -9.68 20.83
CA VAL A 377 11.63 -9.45 20.00
C VAL A 377 11.23 -10.67 19.16
N ILE A 378 9.97 -10.69 18.73
CA ILE A 378 9.43 -11.69 17.80
C ILE A 378 8.94 -11.05 16.49
N PRO A 379 8.86 -11.80 15.36
CA PRO A 379 8.38 -11.23 14.11
C PRO A 379 6.95 -10.67 14.19
N GLY A 380 6.08 -11.29 14.99
CA GLY A 380 4.72 -10.81 15.20
C GLY A 380 4.05 -11.41 16.42
N ARG A 381 3.20 -10.61 17.06
CA ARG A 381 2.39 -11.01 18.21
C ARG A 381 0.91 -11.05 17.84
N TYR A 382 0.19 -11.95 18.48
CA TYR A 382 -1.25 -12.08 18.39
C TYR A 382 -1.87 -11.52 19.67
N ASN A 383 -2.64 -10.46 19.53
CA ASN A 383 -3.38 -9.84 20.60
C ASN A 383 -4.87 -10.16 20.47
N GLY A 384 -5.26 -11.36 20.88
CA GLY A 384 -6.66 -11.78 20.79
C GLY A 384 -7.04 -12.96 21.67
N ASN A 385 -8.32 -13.32 21.60
CA ASN A 385 -8.97 -14.22 22.56
C ASN A 385 -8.81 -15.71 22.25
N TYR A 386 -8.31 -16.09 21.07
CA TYR A 386 -8.29 -17.48 20.61
C TYR A 386 -6.98 -18.23 20.85
N GLY A 387 -5.97 -17.58 21.44
CA GLY A 387 -4.68 -18.21 21.76
C GLY A 387 -3.90 -18.65 20.52
N ALA A 388 -3.89 -17.81 19.47
CA ALA A 388 -3.40 -18.16 18.14
C ALA A 388 -1.90 -17.88 17.89
N GLN A 389 -1.16 -17.50 18.93
CA GLN A 389 0.25 -17.06 18.82
C GLN A 389 1.18 -18.11 18.18
N GLU A 390 1.05 -19.39 18.54
CA GLU A 390 1.94 -20.44 18.01
C GLU A 390 1.74 -20.63 16.50
N GLU A 391 0.50 -20.57 16.04
CA GLU A 391 0.15 -20.69 14.62
C GLU A 391 0.63 -19.47 13.83
N LEU A 392 0.41 -18.25 14.36
CA LEU A 392 0.94 -17.02 13.77
C LEU A 392 2.47 -17.08 13.64
N SER A 393 3.17 -17.52 14.69
CA SER A 393 4.63 -17.60 14.71
C SER A 393 5.16 -18.58 13.65
N GLY A 394 4.51 -19.73 13.49
CA GLY A 394 4.83 -20.70 12.44
C GLY A 394 4.60 -20.13 11.04
N TRP A 395 3.44 -19.50 10.82
CA TRP A 395 3.09 -18.91 9.53
C TRP A 395 4.05 -17.77 9.11
N LEU A 396 4.43 -16.89 10.05
CA LEU A 396 5.40 -15.83 9.78
C LEU A 396 6.79 -16.40 9.43
N ALA A 397 7.24 -17.44 10.15
CA ALA A 397 8.51 -18.09 9.88
C ALA A 397 8.53 -18.77 8.50
N ASP A 398 7.46 -19.51 8.16
CA ASP A 398 7.31 -20.16 6.85
C ASP A 398 7.25 -19.13 5.70
N SER A 399 6.79 -17.91 6.00
CA SER A 399 6.71 -16.78 5.06
C SER A 399 8.02 -15.97 4.95
N GLY A 400 9.10 -16.41 5.59
CA GLY A 400 10.42 -15.80 5.51
C GLY A 400 10.60 -14.53 6.36
N ASN A 401 9.70 -14.29 7.32
CA ASN A 401 9.83 -13.21 8.28
C ASN A 401 10.78 -13.65 9.41
N VAL A 402 11.80 -12.85 9.68
CA VAL A 402 12.86 -13.21 10.65
C VAL A 402 13.25 -12.02 11.50
N VAL A 403 13.73 -12.32 12.72
CA VAL A 403 14.40 -11.34 13.56
C VAL A 403 15.84 -11.22 13.08
N LEU A 404 16.16 -10.10 12.43
CA LEU A 404 17.46 -9.81 11.86
C LEU A 404 17.60 -8.31 11.66
N GLU A 405 18.62 -7.73 12.29
CA GLU A 405 19.04 -6.36 12.04
C GLU A 405 19.71 -6.27 10.67
N VAL A 406 19.22 -5.35 9.84
CA VAL A 406 19.72 -5.17 8.48
C VAL A 406 20.00 -3.72 8.12
N LEU A 407 19.54 -2.74 8.89
CA LEU A 407 19.83 -1.32 8.62
C LEU A 407 21.31 -1.01 8.88
N GLN A 408 21.88 -0.04 8.17
CA GLN A 408 23.24 0.43 8.40
C GLN A 408 23.35 1.19 9.73
N ASP A 409 22.34 2.02 10.00
CA ASP A 409 22.13 2.67 11.29
C ASP A 409 20.64 2.99 11.42
N GLY A 410 19.92 2.24 12.26
CA GLY A 410 18.48 2.41 12.43
C GLY A 410 18.09 3.38 13.54
N ASP A 411 19.06 3.90 14.29
CA ASP A 411 18.80 4.64 15.52
C ASP A 411 18.81 6.15 15.27
N PHE A 412 17.91 6.87 15.94
CA PHE A 412 17.84 8.32 15.89
C PHE A 412 17.53 8.86 17.29
N ALA A 413 17.83 10.14 17.51
CA ALA A 413 17.53 10.78 18.80
C ALA A 413 16.97 12.19 18.64
N LEU A 414 15.94 12.49 19.42
CA LEU A 414 15.38 13.82 19.58
C LEU A 414 15.66 14.38 20.98
N GLU A 415 15.99 15.66 21.07
CA GLU A 415 16.02 16.42 22.32
C GLU A 415 15.06 17.61 22.22
N GLY A 416 13.94 17.55 22.94
CA GLY A 416 12.95 18.63 22.97
C GLY A 416 12.34 18.92 21.60
N GLY A 417 11.98 17.88 20.84
CA GLY A 417 11.39 18.00 19.51
C GLY A 417 12.37 18.34 18.39
N VAL A 418 13.68 18.34 18.68
CA VAL A 418 14.74 18.64 17.70
C VAL A 418 15.60 17.40 17.48
N LEU A 419 15.85 17.05 16.23
CA LEU A 419 16.74 15.97 15.85
C LEU A 419 18.19 16.32 16.24
N VAL A 420 18.82 15.45 17.04
CA VAL A 420 20.20 15.60 17.50
C VAL A 420 21.14 14.51 16.97
N GLU A 421 20.59 13.38 16.58
CA GLU A 421 21.29 12.26 15.95
C GLU A 421 20.37 11.67 14.87
N GLY A 422 20.88 11.64 13.64
CA GLY A 422 20.20 11.04 12.49
C GLY A 422 20.60 9.59 12.29
N LEU A 423 19.98 8.94 11.32
CA LEU A 423 20.06 7.51 11.03
C LEU A 423 20.49 7.26 9.56
N ASP A 424 20.92 6.05 9.26
CA ASP A 424 21.14 5.54 7.90
C ASP A 424 20.16 4.39 7.62
N PRO A 425 18.98 4.69 7.03
CA PRO A 425 17.90 3.72 6.89
C PRO A 425 18.14 2.75 5.74
N ARG A 426 19.32 2.80 5.10
CA ARG A 426 19.66 1.88 4.03
C ARG A 426 19.91 0.49 4.62
N PRO A 427 19.41 -0.58 3.99
CA PRO A 427 19.80 -1.93 4.37
C PRO A 427 21.30 -2.17 4.08
N SER A 428 21.84 -3.18 4.72
CA SER A 428 23.19 -3.69 4.48
C SER A 428 23.25 -4.34 3.09
N ALA A 429 24.31 -4.04 2.33
CA ALA A 429 24.42 -4.45 0.94
C ALA A 429 24.51 -5.98 0.72
N ASP A 430 24.83 -6.75 1.77
CA ASP A 430 24.86 -8.21 1.75
C ASP A 430 23.47 -8.86 1.97
N GLN A 431 22.46 -8.06 2.32
CA GLN A 431 21.09 -8.51 2.54
C GLN A 431 20.28 -8.40 1.23
N THR A 432 20.42 -9.39 0.37
CA THR A 432 19.73 -9.44 -0.94
C THR A 432 18.41 -10.19 -0.89
N VAL A 433 17.47 -9.79 -1.73
CA VAL A 433 16.17 -10.43 -1.92
C VAL A 433 16.21 -11.37 -3.13
N THR A 434 15.61 -12.56 -3.00
CA THR A 434 15.57 -13.54 -4.10
C THR A 434 14.36 -13.34 -5.02
N PRO A 435 14.44 -13.78 -6.30
CA PRO A 435 13.32 -13.74 -7.25
C PRO A 435 12.01 -14.36 -6.77
N HIS A 436 12.06 -15.30 -5.82
CA HIS A 436 10.87 -15.91 -5.24
C HIS A 436 9.95 -14.88 -4.54
N TYR A 437 10.52 -13.82 -3.97
CA TYR A 437 9.79 -12.74 -3.34
C TYR A 437 9.55 -11.54 -4.28
N MET A 438 9.87 -11.70 -5.57
CA MET A 438 9.79 -10.66 -6.61
C MET A 438 8.60 -10.85 -7.59
N ASP A 439 7.89 -11.99 -7.54
CA ASP A 439 6.59 -12.21 -8.23
C ASP A 439 5.47 -11.47 -7.47
N LEU A 440 5.57 -10.15 -7.47
CA LEU A 440 4.62 -9.23 -6.87
C LEU A 440 3.75 -8.66 -7.99
N ASP A 441 2.58 -8.15 -7.61
CA ASP A 441 1.68 -7.38 -8.47
C ASP A 441 2.43 -6.59 -9.57
N ASP A 442 1.97 -6.65 -10.82
CA ASP A 442 2.69 -6.07 -11.98
C ASP A 442 2.83 -4.54 -11.92
N ARG A 443 2.11 -3.90 -11.00
CA ARG A 443 2.23 -2.49 -10.67
C ARG A 443 3.44 -2.19 -9.78
N LEU A 444 4.04 -3.17 -9.10
CA LEU A 444 5.19 -2.98 -8.20
C LEU A 444 6.53 -3.05 -8.96
N GLU A 445 7.46 -2.20 -8.58
CA GLU A 445 8.84 -2.26 -9.06
C GLU A 445 9.55 -3.46 -8.43
N VAL A 446 10.26 -4.23 -9.23
CA VAL A 446 11.01 -5.38 -8.73
C VAL A 446 12.31 -4.91 -8.07
N THR A 447 12.51 -5.24 -6.79
CA THR A 447 13.68 -4.81 -6.00
C THR A 447 14.50 -6.01 -5.49
N SER A 448 15.83 -5.86 -5.47
CA SER A 448 16.78 -6.88 -5.00
C SER A 448 17.27 -6.66 -3.56
N TYR A 449 16.69 -5.69 -2.85
CA TYR A 449 17.08 -5.25 -1.51
C TYR A 449 15.84 -5.11 -0.62
N HIS A 450 16.05 -5.15 0.70
CA HIS A 450 14.99 -5.02 1.70
C HIS A 450 14.58 -3.57 1.97
N GLY A 451 13.29 -3.35 2.26
CA GLY A 451 12.79 -2.05 2.71
C GLY A 451 12.82 -0.96 1.63
N ALA A 452 12.60 0.27 2.04
CA ALA A 452 12.31 1.40 1.16
C ALA A 452 13.52 1.94 0.37
N PHE A 453 14.73 1.56 0.77
CA PHE A 453 15.95 2.21 0.31
C PHE A 453 16.93 1.22 -0.30
N HIS A 454 17.52 1.63 -1.41
CA HIS A 454 18.62 0.91 -1.99
C HIS A 454 19.84 0.96 -1.03
N PRO A 455 20.61 -0.14 -0.85
CA PRO A 455 21.64 -0.24 0.18
C PRO A 455 22.79 0.75 0.02
N VAL A 456 23.07 1.22 -1.20
CA VAL A 456 24.23 2.13 -1.43
C VAL A 456 23.88 3.46 -2.10
N LEU A 457 22.64 3.65 -2.57
CA LEU A 457 22.25 4.94 -3.15
C LEU A 457 21.99 5.95 -2.04
N GLU A 458 22.00 7.23 -2.38
CA GLU A 458 21.31 8.22 -1.54
C GLU A 458 19.84 7.82 -1.41
N PRO A 459 19.27 7.84 -0.18
CA PRO A 459 17.83 7.68 0.01
C PRO A 459 17.05 8.66 -0.86
N TRP A 460 15.91 8.25 -1.42
CA TRP A 460 15.12 9.08 -2.33
C TRP A 460 14.54 10.36 -1.67
N PHE A 461 14.56 10.45 -0.33
CA PHE A 461 14.17 11.65 0.42
C PHE A 461 15.31 12.68 0.55
N ALA A 462 16.56 12.27 0.30
CA ALA A 462 17.73 13.13 0.53
C ALA A 462 17.74 14.34 -0.42
N GLY A 463 18.24 15.47 0.07
CA GLY A 463 18.50 16.69 -0.68
C GLY A 463 17.29 17.60 -0.94
N TRP A 464 16.08 17.18 -0.59
CA TRP A 464 14.86 17.98 -0.83
C TRP A 464 13.88 18.02 0.34
N THR A 465 13.95 17.07 1.26
CA THR A 465 13.08 17.02 2.42
C THR A 465 13.57 17.92 3.54
N THR A 466 12.64 18.42 4.35
CA THR A 466 12.94 19.21 5.55
C THR A 466 13.72 18.37 6.55
N LEU A 467 13.31 17.12 6.74
CA LEU A 467 13.89 16.24 7.74
C LEU A 467 15.33 15.85 7.39
N ASP A 468 15.66 15.65 6.10
CA ASP A 468 17.05 15.54 5.64
C ASP A 468 17.84 16.84 5.89
N GLY A 469 17.24 17.99 5.61
CA GLY A 469 17.82 19.31 5.93
C GLY A 469 18.10 19.52 7.42
N MET A 470 17.39 18.81 8.31
CA MET A 470 17.61 18.77 9.75
C MET A 470 18.71 17.79 10.17
N GLY A 471 19.28 17.02 9.23
CA GLY A 471 20.35 16.06 9.47
C GLY A 471 19.86 14.63 9.75
N LEU A 472 18.69 14.25 9.24
CA LEU A 472 18.19 12.88 9.39
C LEU A 472 19.12 11.85 8.76
N PHE A 473 19.52 12.03 7.50
CA PHE A 473 20.41 11.05 6.89
C PHE A 473 21.85 11.28 7.36
N SER A 474 22.37 10.32 8.12
CA SER A 474 23.73 10.36 8.68
C SER A 474 24.76 9.60 7.83
N GLY A 475 24.32 8.87 6.82
CA GLY A 475 25.13 7.97 6.00
C GLY A 475 26.09 8.65 5.03
N GLU A 476 27.18 7.95 4.67
CA GLU A 476 28.05 8.34 3.56
C GLU A 476 27.57 7.73 2.23
N VAL A 477 27.66 8.52 1.17
CA VAL A 477 27.27 8.10 -0.19
C VAL A 477 28.49 7.47 -0.85
N VAL A 478 28.43 6.15 -1.04
CA VAL A 478 29.51 5.38 -1.66
C VAL A 478 29.12 5.10 -3.11
N LEU A 479 29.88 5.64 -4.05
CA LEU A 479 29.75 5.28 -5.46
C LEU A 479 30.23 3.85 -5.65
N THR A 480 29.32 2.94 -5.93
CA THR A 480 29.59 1.53 -6.24
C THR A 480 29.85 1.37 -7.74
N GLU A 481 30.92 0.66 -8.08
CA GLU A 481 31.29 0.30 -9.44
C GLU A 481 30.84 -1.14 -9.74
N GLY A 482 30.22 -1.37 -10.89
CA GLY A 482 29.74 -2.67 -11.33
C GLY A 482 28.92 -2.57 -12.62
N CYS A 483 28.32 -3.67 -13.06
CA CYS A 483 27.55 -3.65 -14.30
C CYS A 483 26.17 -3.00 -14.11
N THR A 484 25.92 -1.86 -14.75
CA THR A 484 24.65 -1.11 -14.57
C THR A 484 23.58 -1.42 -15.63
N TYR A 485 23.82 -2.38 -16.51
CA TYR A 485 22.89 -2.72 -17.58
C TYR A 485 22.03 -3.93 -17.19
N ASP A 486 20.73 -3.70 -16.98
CA ASP A 486 19.73 -4.69 -16.54
C ASP A 486 19.65 -5.96 -17.41
N PHE A 487 19.97 -5.85 -18.70
CA PHE A 487 20.03 -6.97 -19.63
C PHE A 487 21.36 -7.75 -19.59
N ALA A 488 22.33 -7.39 -18.75
CA ALA A 488 23.60 -8.09 -18.64
C ALA A 488 23.49 -9.30 -17.69
N CYS A 489 24.24 -10.35 -17.98
CA CYS A 489 24.23 -11.57 -17.19
C CYS A 489 24.86 -11.39 -15.80
N ASN A 490 25.77 -10.44 -15.67
CA ASN A 490 26.36 -10.01 -14.41
C ASN A 490 25.84 -8.63 -13.97
N TYR A 491 24.61 -8.26 -14.37
CA TYR A 491 23.96 -7.05 -13.89
C TYR A 491 24.08 -6.97 -12.36
N ASP A 492 24.71 -5.90 -11.89
CA ASP A 492 24.83 -5.60 -10.47
C ASP A 492 23.76 -4.57 -10.15
N PRO A 493 22.63 -4.98 -9.51
CA PRO A 493 21.58 -4.05 -9.16
C PRO A 493 22.05 -3.00 -8.15
N LEU A 494 23.22 -3.18 -7.54
CA LEU A 494 23.81 -2.24 -6.58
C LEU A 494 24.80 -1.24 -7.21
N ALA A 495 25.14 -1.36 -8.49
CA ALA A 495 26.14 -0.51 -9.14
C ALA A 495 25.58 0.85 -9.59
N LEU A 496 26.31 1.91 -9.29
CA LEU A 496 26.03 3.29 -9.69
C LEU A 496 26.82 3.76 -10.90
N VAL A 497 28.01 3.19 -11.07
CA VAL A 497 28.97 3.55 -12.10
C VAL A 497 29.28 2.29 -12.87
N ASP A 498 28.99 2.31 -14.17
CA ASP A 498 29.40 1.22 -15.07
C ASP A 498 30.92 1.13 -15.07
N ASP A 499 31.43 0.00 -14.60
CA ASP A 499 32.86 -0.31 -14.55
C ASP A 499 33.36 -0.97 -15.84
N GLY A 500 32.45 -1.12 -16.82
CA GLY A 500 32.69 -1.83 -18.08
C GLY A 500 32.77 -3.35 -17.94
N SER A 501 32.36 -3.91 -16.79
CA SER A 501 32.35 -5.36 -16.56
C SER A 501 31.17 -6.10 -17.18
N CYS A 502 30.16 -5.39 -17.71
CA CYS A 502 28.95 -6.01 -18.24
C CYS A 502 29.22 -7.05 -19.32
N GLU A 503 28.76 -8.27 -19.07
CA GLU A 503 28.85 -9.40 -19.98
C GLU A 503 27.45 -9.96 -20.27
N ARG A 504 27.31 -10.61 -21.43
CA ARG A 504 26.02 -11.10 -21.94
C ARG A 504 26.07 -12.57 -22.35
N GLU A 505 27.15 -13.27 -22.04
CA GLU A 505 27.43 -14.61 -22.55
C GLU A 505 27.15 -15.69 -21.49
N SER A 506 27.34 -15.41 -20.21
CA SER A 506 27.29 -16.45 -19.16
C SER A 506 25.88 -16.99 -18.88
N CYS A 507 24.86 -16.16 -19.13
CA CYS A 507 23.44 -16.49 -18.96
C CYS A 507 22.68 -16.53 -20.31
N ALA A 508 23.41 -16.51 -21.42
CA ALA A 508 22.85 -16.63 -22.76
C ALA A 508 22.53 -18.08 -23.13
N GLY A 509 21.40 -18.29 -23.79
CA GLY A 509 20.99 -19.59 -24.32
C GLY A 509 19.55 -19.56 -24.80
N CYS A 510 19.04 -20.68 -25.32
CA CYS A 510 17.66 -20.70 -25.79
C CYS A 510 16.64 -20.56 -24.65
N THR A 511 15.84 -19.49 -24.68
CA THR A 511 14.79 -19.22 -23.68
C THR A 511 13.40 -19.72 -24.09
N PHE A 512 13.23 -20.17 -25.34
CA PHE A 512 11.93 -20.67 -25.82
C PHE A 512 11.65 -22.07 -25.29
N GLN A 513 10.68 -22.18 -24.36
CA GLN A 513 10.34 -23.43 -23.66
C GLN A 513 10.00 -24.63 -24.56
N LEU A 514 9.57 -24.37 -25.81
CA LEU A 514 9.22 -25.41 -26.78
C LEU A 514 10.37 -25.78 -27.75
N ALA A 515 11.54 -25.16 -27.61
CA ALA A 515 12.71 -25.49 -28.44
C ALA A 515 13.42 -26.76 -27.94
N CYS A 516 14.04 -27.49 -28.85
CA CYS A 516 14.78 -28.72 -28.56
C CYS A 516 16.00 -28.51 -27.66
N ASN A 517 16.59 -27.32 -27.70
CA ASN A 517 17.74 -26.93 -26.90
C ASN A 517 17.39 -25.88 -25.84
N TYR A 518 16.12 -25.83 -25.39
CA TYR A 518 15.71 -24.96 -24.29
C TYR A 518 16.65 -25.11 -23.09
N ASN A 519 17.21 -23.98 -22.65
CA ASN A 519 18.08 -23.92 -21.50
C ASN A 519 17.33 -23.22 -20.35
N PRO A 520 16.88 -23.95 -19.32
CA PRO A 520 16.16 -23.34 -18.19
C PRO A 520 17.03 -22.40 -17.34
N ALA A 521 18.36 -22.41 -17.52
CA ALA A 521 19.27 -21.47 -16.87
C ALA A 521 19.58 -20.21 -17.72
N ALA A 522 19.04 -20.11 -18.95
CA ALA A 522 19.24 -18.94 -19.79
C ALA A 522 18.27 -17.81 -19.40
N LEU A 523 18.81 -16.61 -19.24
CA LEU A 523 18.04 -15.37 -19.01
C LEU A 523 17.95 -14.52 -20.29
N LEU A 524 18.89 -14.70 -21.22
CA LEU A 524 18.96 -13.99 -22.50
C LEU A 524 18.89 -14.96 -23.67
N ASP A 525 17.99 -14.72 -24.62
CA ASP A 525 17.97 -15.47 -25.87
C ASP A 525 19.17 -15.10 -26.75
N ASP A 526 20.00 -16.09 -27.06
CA ASP A 526 21.16 -15.94 -27.95
C ASP A 526 20.82 -16.26 -29.41
N GLY A 527 19.55 -16.57 -29.71
CA GLY A 527 19.09 -17.00 -31.02
C GLY A 527 19.51 -18.43 -31.37
N SER A 528 20.01 -19.21 -30.40
CA SER A 528 20.36 -20.62 -30.60
C SER A 528 19.13 -21.54 -30.63
N CYS A 529 17.94 -21.05 -30.27
CA CYS A 529 16.72 -21.86 -30.23
C CYS A 529 16.50 -22.60 -31.55
N THR A 530 16.45 -23.93 -31.46
CA THR A 530 16.24 -24.81 -32.61
C THR A 530 15.11 -25.79 -32.34
N THR A 531 14.34 -26.07 -33.39
CA THR A 531 13.40 -27.20 -33.44
C THR A 531 14.06 -28.43 -34.06
N GLU A 532 15.32 -28.34 -34.50
CA GLU A 532 16.03 -29.47 -35.11
C GLU A 532 16.64 -30.38 -34.02
N GLY A 533 16.54 -31.69 -34.23
CA GLY A 533 17.18 -32.71 -33.38
C GLY A 533 16.27 -33.36 -32.33
N CYS A 534 15.11 -32.77 -32.02
CA CYS A 534 14.04 -33.39 -31.22
C CYS A 534 12.67 -33.35 -31.91
N SER A 535 12.62 -32.83 -33.14
CA SER A 535 11.42 -32.87 -33.98
C SER A 535 11.30 -34.19 -34.75
N GLY A 536 10.12 -34.77 -34.68
CA GLY A 536 9.74 -36.00 -35.39
C GLY A 536 8.33 -36.41 -35.00
N CYS A 537 7.83 -37.52 -35.53
CA CYS A 537 6.48 -37.96 -35.19
C CYS A 537 6.41 -38.44 -33.74
N THR A 538 5.63 -37.74 -32.89
CA THR A 538 5.47 -38.10 -31.46
C THR A 538 4.33 -39.08 -31.20
N TRP A 539 3.53 -39.40 -32.21
CA TRP A 539 2.37 -40.27 -32.05
C TRP A 539 2.77 -41.75 -32.10
N THR A 540 2.63 -42.45 -30.97
CA THR A 540 3.02 -43.86 -30.81
C THR A 540 2.29 -44.84 -31.74
N GLY A 541 1.19 -44.41 -32.37
CA GLY A 541 0.42 -45.19 -33.35
C GLY A 541 0.84 -44.97 -34.82
N ALA A 542 1.78 -44.06 -35.09
CA ALA A 542 2.24 -43.79 -36.45
C ALA A 542 3.27 -44.82 -36.92
N GLU A 543 3.31 -45.09 -38.23
CA GLU A 543 4.30 -45.97 -38.85
C GLU A 543 5.73 -45.43 -38.75
N ASN A 544 5.88 -44.10 -38.65
CA ASN A 544 7.16 -43.41 -38.48
C ASN A 544 7.32 -42.73 -37.11
N TYR A 545 6.67 -43.27 -36.07
CA TYR A 545 6.88 -42.81 -34.69
C TYR A 545 8.37 -42.76 -34.34
N ASP A 546 8.83 -41.62 -33.83
CA ASP A 546 10.19 -41.42 -33.34
C ASP A 546 10.17 -41.31 -31.81
N PRO A 547 10.71 -42.30 -31.09
CA PRO A 547 10.76 -42.28 -29.63
C PRO A 547 11.70 -41.22 -29.05
N GLU A 548 12.61 -40.66 -29.85
CA GLU A 548 13.50 -39.57 -29.42
C GLU A 548 12.91 -38.18 -29.74
N ALA A 549 11.79 -38.12 -30.48
CA ALA A 549 11.10 -36.87 -30.74
C ALA A 549 10.28 -36.42 -29.53
N THR A 550 10.49 -35.17 -29.12
CA THR A 550 9.72 -34.48 -28.08
C THR A 550 8.83 -33.38 -28.65
N LEU A 551 9.03 -33.02 -29.92
CA LEU A 551 8.24 -32.01 -30.64
C LEU A 551 7.66 -32.62 -31.92
N ASP A 552 6.32 -32.62 -32.06
CA ASP A 552 5.68 -33.15 -33.27
C ASP A 552 5.89 -32.23 -34.47
N ASP A 553 6.45 -32.76 -35.55
CA ASP A 553 6.70 -32.01 -36.79
C ASP A 553 5.60 -32.18 -37.85
N GLY A 554 4.51 -32.88 -37.49
CA GLY A 554 3.38 -33.16 -38.36
C GLY A 554 3.68 -34.19 -39.46
N THR A 555 4.81 -34.89 -39.39
CA THR A 555 5.17 -35.93 -40.36
C THR A 555 4.59 -37.29 -40.05
N CYS A 556 3.79 -37.45 -38.98
CA CYS A 556 3.19 -38.72 -38.60
C CYS A 556 2.42 -39.39 -39.75
N LEU A 557 2.92 -40.56 -40.16
CA LEU A 557 2.34 -41.43 -41.17
C LEU A 557 1.34 -42.34 -40.47
N MET A 558 0.09 -41.94 -40.53
CA MET A 558 -1.02 -42.72 -40.03
C MET A 558 -1.41 -43.67 -41.16
N GLY A 559 -1.10 -44.96 -40.97
CA GLY A 559 -1.35 -46.00 -41.96
C GLY A 559 -2.81 -46.04 -42.42
N ALA A 560 -3.07 -46.75 -43.52
CA ALA A 560 -4.41 -46.85 -44.08
C ALA A 560 -5.41 -47.31 -43.00
N VAL A 561 -6.45 -46.49 -42.79
CA VAL A 561 -7.50 -46.73 -41.79
C VAL A 561 -8.13 -48.10 -42.07
N GLU A 562 -7.77 -49.12 -41.28
CA GLU A 562 -8.61 -50.31 -41.15
C GLU A 562 -9.79 -49.90 -40.28
N ASP A 563 -10.92 -49.76 -40.95
CA ASP A 563 -12.23 -49.50 -40.36
C ASP A 563 -12.63 -50.71 -39.50
N VAL A 564 -12.65 -50.52 -38.18
CA VAL A 564 -13.18 -51.53 -37.25
C VAL A 564 -14.12 -50.83 -36.30
N CYS A 565 -15.39 -50.74 -36.67
CA CYS A 565 -16.45 -50.47 -35.72
C CYS A 565 -16.75 -51.81 -35.00
N PRO A 566 -16.20 -52.08 -33.80
CA PRO A 566 -16.22 -53.43 -33.23
C PRO A 566 -17.61 -53.88 -32.77
N ALA A 567 -18.59 -52.97 -32.85
CA ALA A 567 -19.98 -53.17 -32.47
C ALA A 567 -20.91 -53.43 -33.67
N ASP A 568 -20.41 -53.37 -34.90
CA ASP A 568 -21.13 -53.87 -36.08
C ASP A 568 -20.91 -55.38 -36.15
N LEU A 569 -21.82 -56.12 -35.52
CA LEU A 569 -21.69 -57.58 -35.36
C LEU A 569 -22.14 -58.32 -36.63
N ASN A 570 -22.77 -57.62 -37.56
CA ASN A 570 -23.34 -58.20 -38.77
C ASN A 570 -22.59 -57.78 -40.05
N GLU A 571 -21.62 -56.87 -39.92
CA GLU A 571 -20.71 -56.37 -40.97
C GLU A 571 -21.45 -55.64 -42.11
N ASP A 572 -22.55 -54.95 -41.81
CA ASP A 572 -23.28 -54.13 -42.80
C ASP A 572 -22.81 -52.66 -42.87
N GLY A 573 -21.85 -52.29 -42.03
CA GLY A 573 -21.23 -50.96 -41.96
C GLY A 573 -21.94 -50.00 -41.01
N GLU A 574 -22.97 -50.41 -40.28
CA GLU A 574 -23.73 -49.56 -39.36
C GLU A 574 -24.01 -50.26 -38.02
N VAL A 575 -23.84 -49.58 -36.89
CA VAL A 575 -24.23 -50.13 -35.57
C VAL A 575 -25.69 -49.81 -35.28
N THR A 576 -26.57 -50.80 -35.39
CA THR A 576 -28.02 -50.60 -35.26
C THR A 576 -28.65 -51.47 -34.17
N SER A 577 -29.97 -51.37 -34.00
CA SER A 577 -30.72 -52.24 -33.09
C SER A 577 -30.64 -53.72 -33.48
N VAL A 578 -30.25 -54.03 -34.73
CA VAL A 578 -30.05 -55.40 -35.20
C VAL A 578 -28.80 -56.01 -34.57
N ASP A 579 -27.70 -55.28 -34.49
CA ASP A 579 -26.45 -55.70 -33.84
C ASP A 579 -26.64 -55.92 -32.34
N LEU A 580 -27.39 -55.02 -31.69
CA LEU A 580 -27.74 -55.17 -30.28
C LEU A 580 -28.58 -56.45 -30.04
N LEU A 581 -29.51 -56.78 -30.94
CA LEU A 581 -30.29 -58.02 -30.86
C LEU A 581 -29.42 -59.26 -31.12
N MET A 582 -28.42 -59.17 -32.00
CA MET A 582 -27.45 -60.25 -32.21
C MET A 582 -26.61 -60.50 -30.96
N LEU A 583 -26.12 -59.45 -30.30
CA LEU A 583 -25.41 -59.58 -29.02
C LEU A 583 -26.29 -60.21 -27.94
N LEU A 584 -27.52 -59.72 -27.79
CA LEU A 584 -28.46 -60.23 -26.79
C LEU A 584 -28.91 -61.67 -27.07
N SER A 585 -28.89 -62.11 -28.34
CA SER A 585 -29.26 -63.48 -28.70
C SER A 585 -28.27 -64.54 -28.22
N VAL A 586 -27.00 -64.14 -28.04
CA VAL A 586 -25.92 -65.00 -27.55
C VAL A 586 -25.49 -64.64 -26.12
N TYR A 587 -26.16 -63.67 -25.50
CA TYR A 587 -25.82 -63.19 -24.17
C TYR A 587 -26.06 -64.27 -23.11
N GLY A 588 -24.98 -64.70 -22.46
CA GLY A 588 -24.99 -65.76 -21.45
C GLY A 588 -24.59 -67.14 -21.98
N GLU A 589 -24.34 -67.28 -23.29
CA GLU A 589 -23.69 -68.46 -23.84
C GLU A 589 -22.20 -68.47 -23.47
N PRO A 590 -21.60 -69.63 -23.12
CA PRO A 590 -20.17 -69.72 -22.87
C PRO A 590 -19.40 -69.48 -24.17
N CYS A 591 -18.46 -68.54 -24.11
CA CYS A 591 -17.54 -68.25 -25.21
C CYS A 591 -16.54 -69.39 -25.43
#